data_AF-A0A059PDT8-F1
#
_entry.id   AF-A0A059PDT8-F1
#
_cell.length_a   1.000
_cell.length_b   1.000
_cell.length_c   1.000
_cell.angle_alpha   90.00
_cell.angle_beta   90.00
_cell.angle_gamma   90.00
#
_symmetry.space_group_name_H-M   'P 1'
#
loop_
_entity.id
_entity.type
_entity.pdbx_description
1 polymer ?
#
loop_
_entity_poly.entity_id
_entity_poly.type
_entity_poly.pdbx_seq_one_letter_code
_entity_poly.pdbx_strand_id
1 'polypeptide(L)'
;SEAEAHHDGIETDSRTLTLDSVPRALANFDTRGFIKLVAEAGSGRLIGVQAVAPEAAELIQTAALAIRARMTVQEMADQLFPY
;
A
#
# COMPACT_ATOMS: atom_id res chain seq x y z
N SER A 1 10.24 -5.05 -0.96
CA SER A 1 10.25 -3.65 -1.45
C SER A 1 10.41 -3.65 -2.96
N GLU A 2 10.19 -2.53 -3.66
CA GLU A 2 10.40 -2.46 -5.12
C GLU A 2 11.85 -2.76 -5.51
N ALA A 3 12.83 -2.25 -4.76
CA ALA A 3 14.24 -2.52 -5.01
C ALA A 3 14.58 -4.02 -4.87
N GLU A 4 14.04 -4.70 -3.85
CA GLU A 4 14.19 -6.15 -3.68
C GLU A 4 13.51 -6.93 -4.81
N ALA A 5 12.29 -6.52 -5.22
CA ALA A 5 11.58 -7.17 -6.31
C ALA A 5 12.37 -7.08 -7.63
N HIS A 6 12.93 -5.90 -7.95
CA HIS A 6 13.79 -5.74 -9.12
C HIS A 6 15.09 -6.53 -9.03
N HIS A 7 15.67 -6.66 -7.83
CA HIS A 7 16.83 -7.54 -7.61
C HIS A 7 16.50 -9.01 -7.94
N ASP A 8 15.29 -9.45 -7.59
CA ASP A 8 14.81 -10.80 -7.86
C ASP A 8 14.27 -10.98 -9.31
N GLY A 9 14.39 -9.96 -10.16
CA GLY A 9 13.92 -9.99 -11.56
C GLY A 9 12.40 -9.94 -11.72
N ILE A 10 11.68 -9.50 -10.68
CA ILE A 10 10.22 -9.35 -10.69
C ILE A 10 9.88 -7.97 -11.25
N GLU A 11 9.14 -7.92 -12.35
CA GLU A 11 8.59 -6.68 -12.88
C GLU A 11 7.49 -6.14 -11.96
N THR A 12 7.51 -4.83 -11.66
CA THR A 12 6.59 -4.23 -10.70
C THR A 12 5.78 -3.07 -11.27
N ASP A 13 4.54 -2.92 -10.79
CA ASP A 13 3.77 -1.68 -10.86
C ASP A 13 3.69 -1.10 -9.45
N SER A 14 4.13 0.15 -9.29
CA SER A 14 4.08 0.84 -8.00
C SER A 14 3.29 2.14 -8.08
N ARG A 15 2.51 2.38 -7.03
CA ARG A 15 1.63 3.56 -6.91
C ARG A 15 1.81 4.20 -5.57
N THR A 16 1.98 5.52 -5.57
CA THR A 16 2.13 6.33 -4.36
C THR A 16 0.92 7.26 -4.24
N LEU A 17 0.29 7.24 -3.08
CA LEU A 17 -0.79 8.14 -2.67
C LEU A 17 -0.26 9.05 -1.56
N THR A 18 -0.38 10.36 -1.73
CA THR A 18 -0.05 11.34 -0.69
C THR A 18 -1.25 11.54 0.25
N LEU A 19 -0.99 11.85 1.52
CA LEU A 19 -2.06 11.95 2.52
C LEU A 19 -3.00 13.15 2.32
N ASP A 20 -2.62 14.15 1.52
CA ASP A 20 -3.55 15.21 1.09
C ASP A 20 -4.73 14.69 0.24
N SER A 21 -4.61 13.47 -0.29
CA SER A 21 -5.67 12.79 -1.03
C SER A 21 -6.47 11.81 -0.16
N VAL A 22 -6.18 11.74 1.14
CA VAL A 22 -6.85 10.84 2.09
C VAL A 22 -7.86 11.64 2.95
N PRO A 23 -9.18 11.37 2.86
CA PRO A 23 -10.20 12.15 3.56
C PRO A 23 -10.01 12.26 5.08
N ARG A 24 -9.52 11.20 5.72
CA ARG A 24 -9.25 11.20 7.17
C ARG A 24 -8.07 12.09 7.54
N ALA A 25 -7.00 12.09 6.74
CA ALA A 25 -5.85 12.96 6.96
C ALA A 25 -6.22 14.44 6.77
N LEU A 26 -7.08 14.74 5.79
CA LEU A 26 -7.68 16.06 5.62
C LEU A 26 -8.51 16.47 6.84
N ALA A 27 -9.39 15.58 7.34
CA ALA A 27 -10.22 15.85 8.51
C ALA A 27 -9.40 16.05 9.80
N ASN A 28 -8.27 15.34 9.93
CA ASN A 28 -7.34 15.46 11.04
C ASN A 28 -6.36 16.63 10.92
N PHE A 29 -6.37 17.36 9.79
CA PHE A 29 -5.40 18.40 9.46
C PHE A 29 -3.93 17.94 9.53
N ASP A 30 -3.67 16.65 9.33
CA ASP A 30 -2.31 16.08 9.25
C ASP A 30 -2.14 15.28 7.96
N THR A 31 -1.76 15.98 6.90
CA THR A 31 -1.59 15.43 5.54
C THR A 31 -0.14 15.08 5.22
N ARG A 32 0.74 15.03 6.22
CA ARG A 32 2.17 14.80 6.00
C ARG A 32 2.45 13.32 5.75
N GLY A 33 3.03 13.04 4.59
CA GLY A 33 3.54 11.71 4.26
C GLY A 33 2.80 11.06 3.10
N PHE A 34 2.92 9.73 3.00
CA PHE A 34 2.47 8.98 1.83
C PHE A 34 2.25 7.50 2.16
N ILE A 35 1.53 6.83 1.27
CA ILE A 35 1.39 5.37 1.19
C ILE A 35 1.82 4.96 -0.22
N LYS A 36 2.75 4.02 -0.33
CA LYS A 36 3.19 3.42 -1.59
C LYS A 36 2.90 1.92 -1.58
N LEU A 37 2.17 1.48 -2.59
CA LEU A 37 1.94 0.06 -2.87
C LEU A 37 2.86 -0.40 -3.99
N VAL A 38 3.35 -1.63 -3.89
CA VAL A 38 4.18 -2.28 -4.91
C VAL A 38 3.52 -3.62 -5.24
N ALA A 39 3.16 -3.80 -6.49
CA ALA A 39 2.56 -5.02 -7.01
C ALA A 39 3.43 -5.64 -8.10
N GLU A 40 3.35 -6.96 -8.24
CA GLU A 40 3.92 -7.67 -9.39
C GLU A 40 3.11 -7.35 -10.66
N ALA A 41 3.76 -6.88 -11.72
CA ALA A 41 3.10 -6.32 -12.90
C ALA A 41 2.20 -7.34 -13.63
N GLY A 42 2.61 -8.61 -13.69
CA GLY A 42 1.87 -9.65 -14.41
C GLY A 42 0.61 -10.13 -13.70
N SER A 43 0.61 -10.19 -12.37
CA SER A 43 -0.48 -10.76 -11.58
C SER A 43 -1.28 -9.73 -10.79
N GLY A 44 -0.74 -8.52 -10.61
CA GLY A 44 -1.29 -7.52 -9.70
C GLY A 44 -1.15 -7.88 -8.22
N ARG A 45 -0.41 -8.96 -7.88
CA ARG A 45 -0.20 -9.41 -6.50
C ARG A 45 0.55 -8.37 -5.71
N LEU A 46 0.04 -8.00 -4.53
CA LEU A 46 0.72 -7.09 -3.62
C LEU A 46 1.96 -7.76 -3.05
N ILE A 47 3.12 -7.14 -3.25
CA ILE A 47 4.43 -7.66 -2.81
C ILE A 47 5.16 -6.70 -1.86
N GLY A 48 4.67 -5.47 -1.69
CA GLY A 48 5.23 -4.53 -0.74
C GLY A 48 4.34 -3.32 -0.48
N VAL A 49 4.48 -2.77 0.73
CA VAL A 49 3.88 -1.50 1.13
C VAL A 49 4.91 -0.68 1.88
N GLN A 50 4.96 0.62 1.60
CA GLN A 50 5.75 1.60 2.35
C GLN A 50 4.80 2.71 2.77
N ALA A 51 4.83 3.10 4.05
CA ALA A 51 3.96 4.15 4.55
C ALA A 51 4.71 5.05 5.52
N VAL A 52 4.50 6.35 5.36
CA VAL A 52 4.89 7.38 6.32
C VAL A 52 3.62 8.17 6.59
N ALA A 53 3.00 7.95 7.75
CA ALA A 53 1.74 8.56 8.15
C ALA A 53 1.59 8.45 9.68
N PRO A 54 0.80 9.32 10.33
CA PRO A 54 0.52 9.22 11.76
C PRO A 54 -0.02 7.84 12.17
N GLU A 55 -0.82 7.20 11.30
CA GLU A 55 -1.44 5.88 11.52
C GLU A 55 -0.73 4.73 10.76
N ALA A 56 0.52 4.92 10.30
CA ALA A 56 1.22 3.93 9.50
C ALA A 56 1.36 2.55 10.19
N ALA A 57 1.41 2.51 11.51
CA ALA A 57 1.52 1.27 12.29
C ALA A 57 0.28 0.37 12.21
N GLU A 58 -0.91 0.94 12.07
CA GLU A 58 -2.15 0.15 11.91
C GLU A 58 -2.31 -0.31 10.45
N LEU A 59 -1.99 0.57 9.50
CA LEU A 59 -2.06 0.27 8.09
C LEU A 59 -1.09 -0.86 7.71
N ILE A 60 0.13 -0.85 8.25
CA ILE A 60 1.14 -1.84 7.90
C ILE A 60 0.77 -3.26 8.35
N GLN A 61 0.00 -3.42 9.44
CA GLN A 61 -0.49 -4.72 9.89
C GLN A 61 -1.44 -5.34 8.85
N THR A 62 -2.37 -4.53 8.32
CA THR A 62 -3.29 -4.95 7.24
C THR A 62 -2.51 -5.30 5.97
N ALA A 63 -1.55 -4.46 5.59
CA ALA A 63 -0.69 -4.71 4.43
C ALA A 63 0.10 -6.03 4.56
N ALA A 64 0.66 -6.30 5.74
CA ALA A 64 1.39 -7.55 6.00
C ALA A 64 0.48 -8.78 5.85
N LEU A 65 -0.77 -8.70 6.33
CA LEU A 65 -1.74 -9.78 6.16
C LEU A 65 -2.11 -9.99 4.69
N ALA A 66 -2.37 -8.91 3.94
CA ALA A 66 -2.70 -8.97 2.52
C ALA A 66 -1.56 -9.60 1.69
N ILE A 67 -0.31 -9.19 1.94
CA ILE A 67 0.88 -9.78 1.30
C ILE A 67 0.99 -11.27 1.64
N ARG A 68 0.83 -11.64 2.91
CA ARG A 68 0.86 -13.05 3.35
C ARG A 68 -0.23 -13.89 2.70
N ALA A 69 -1.43 -13.31 2.53
CA ALA A 69 -2.56 -13.93 1.85
C ALA A 69 -2.41 -13.96 0.31
N ARG A 70 -1.34 -13.37 -0.24
CA ARG A 70 -1.08 -13.24 -1.69
C ARG A 70 -2.20 -12.50 -2.42
N MET A 71 -2.84 -11.56 -1.75
CA MET A 71 -3.90 -10.75 -2.35
C MET A 71 -3.34 -9.85 -3.45
N THR A 72 -4.16 -9.61 -4.46
CA THR A 72 -3.95 -8.57 -5.47
C THR A 72 -4.35 -7.20 -4.94
N VAL A 73 -3.83 -6.14 -5.57
CA VAL A 73 -4.25 -4.76 -5.27
C VAL A 73 -5.75 -4.59 -5.46
N GLN A 74 -6.34 -5.25 -6.48
CA GLN A 74 -7.77 -5.19 -6.74
C GLN A 74 -8.60 -5.87 -5.64
N GLU A 75 -8.22 -7.09 -5.22
CA GLU A 75 -8.92 -7.78 -4.13
C GLU A 75 -8.86 -6.99 -2.81
N MET A 76 -7.76 -6.27 -2.58
CA MET A 76 -7.63 -5.37 -1.44
C MET A 76 -8.52 -4.13 -1.59
N ALA A 77 -8.62 -3.53 -2.79
CA ALA A 77 -9.49 -2.39 -3.06
C ALA A 77 -10.99 -2.76 -2.97
N ASP A 78 -11.34 -4.00 -3.29
CA ASP A 78 -12.70 -4.53 -3.18
C ASP A 78 -13.09 -4.84 -1.71
N GLN A 79 -12.14 -4.81 -0.76
CA GLN A 79 -12.45 -4.92 0.66
C GLN A 79 -13.11 -3.64 1.17
N LEU A 80 -14.12 -3.82 2.02
CA LEU A 80 -14.73 -2.74 2.77
C LEU A 80 -13.83 -2.39 3.96
N PHE A 81 -13.13 -1.27 3.85
CA PHE A 81 -12.51 -0.59 4.97
C PHE A 81 -13.43 0.54 5.44
N PRO A 82 -14.31 0.30 6.44
CA PRO A 82 -14.98 1.40 7.11
C PRO A 82 -13.92 2.29 7.77
N TYR A 83 -14.08 3.62 7.62
CA TYR A 83 -13.21 4.71 8.10
C TYR A 83 -12.11 4.40 9.14
#